data_AF-A0A6I3UUN5-F1
#
_entry.id   AF-A0A6I3UUN5-F1
#
_cell.length_a   1.000
_cell.length_b   1.000
_cell.length_c   1.000
_cell.angle_alpha   90.00
_cell.angle_beta   90.00
_cell.angle_gamma   90.00
#
_symmetry.space_group_name_H-M   'P 1'
#
loop_
_entity.id
_entity.type
_entity.pdbx_description
1 polymer ?
#
loop_
_entity_poly.entity_id
_entity_poly.type
_entity_poly.pdbx_seq_one_letter_code
_entity_poly.pdbx_strand_id
1 'polypeptide(L)'
;MNKTIVLAGDRNYTRQLETTIKSILYHNRDVKIYILNQDIMPDWFRKPRKIARMLGSEIIDVKLPEQTVFQDWEKQDHISSITYARYF
;
A
#
# COMPACT_ATOMS: atom_id res chain seq x y z
N MET A 1 -9.89 5.06 19.13
CA MET A 1 -9.24 3.93 18.42
C MET A 1 -9.00 4.38 16.99
N ASN A 2 -7.74 4.45 16.53
CA ASN A 2 -7.45 4.88 15.15
C ASN A 2 -7.90 3.79 14.19
N LYS A 3 -8.65 4.16 13.15
CA LYS A 3 -9.08 3.22 12.12
C LYS A 3 -7.86 2.80 11.31
N THR A 4 -7.73 1.50 11.10
CA THR A 4 -6.64 0.92 10.31
C THR A 4 -7.16 0.50 8.94
N ILE A 5 -6.40 0.82 7.90
CA ILE A 5 -6.67 0.43 6.52
C ILE A 5 -5.41 -0.23 5.97
N VAL A 6 -5.57 -1.34 5.26
CA VAL A 6 -4.47 -2.06 4.61
C VAL A 6 -4.72 -2.05 3.10
N LEU A 7 -3.72 -1.62 2.34
CA LEU A 7 -3.68 -1.67 0.89
C LEU A 7 -2.53 -2.59 0.45
N ALA A 8 -2.70 -3.27 -0.67
CA ALA A 8 -1.65 -4.05 -1.32
C ALA A 8 -1.51 -3.59 -2.78
N GLY A 9 -0.28 -3.36 -3.22
CA GLY A 9 0.00 -2.96 -4.59
C GLY A 9 1.50 -2.87 -4.87
N ASP A 10 1.87 -2.98 -6.14
CA ASP A 10 3.26 -2.91 -6.61
C ASP A 10 3.53 -1.59 -7.35
N ARG A 11 4.75 -1.43 -7.86
CA ARG A 11 5.18 -0.22 -8.60
C ARG A 11 4.27 0.14 -9.78
N ASN A 12 3.66 -0.83 -10.45
CA ASN A 12 2.77 -0.61 -11.59
C ASN A 12 1.41 -0.05 -11.18
N TYR A 13 1.03 -0.18 -9.90
CA TYR A 13 -0.24 0.30 -9.34
C TYR A 13 -0.11 1.57 -8.51
N THR A 14 1.04 2.23 -8.53
CA THR A 14 1.30 3.44 -7.72
C THR A 14 0.31 4.58 -7.98
N ARG A 15 -0.17 4.76 -9.22
CA ARG A 15 -1.18 5.77 -9.56
C ARG A 15 -2.55 5.44 -8.95
N GLN A 16 -2.92 4.17 -8.96
CA GLN A 16 -4.16 3.65 -8.39
C GLN A 16 -4.11 3.76 -6.85
N LEU A 17 -2.99 3.36 -6.24
CA LEU A 17 -2.74 3.55 -4.82
C LEU A 17 -2.84 5.02 -4.43
N GLU A 18 -2.21 5.94 -5.16
CA GLU A 18 -2.29 7.37 -4.86
C GLU A 18 -3.74 7.89 -4.91
N THR A 19 -4.52 7.44 -5.90
CA THR A 19 -5.93 7.82 -6.05
C THR A 19 -6.77 7.33 -4.87
N THR A 20 -6.61 6.06 -4.50
CA THR A 20 -7.29 5.45 -3.34
C THR A 20 -6.91 6.12 -2.03
N ILE A 21 -5.62 6.41 -1.82
CA ILE A 21 -5.15 7.10 -0.61
C ILE A 21 -5.74 8.51 -0.52
N LYS A 22 -5.78 9.25 -1.64
CA LYS A 22 -6.38 10.58 -1.68
C LYS A 22 -7.87 10.54 -1.32
N SER A 23 -8.65 9.61 -1.87
CA SER A 23 -10.09 9.53 -1.57
C SER A 23 -10.32 9.14 -0.11
N ILE A 24 -9.53 8.20 0.44
CA ILE A 24 -9.58 7.84 1.87
C ILE A 24 -9.31 9.07 2.74
N LEU A 25 -8.19 9.76 2.52
CA LEU A 25 -7.75 10.90 3.33
C LEU A 25 -8.63 12.14 3.14
N TYR A 26 -9.37 12.24 2.05
CA TYR A 26 -10.34 13.31 1.84
C TYR A 26 -11.56 13.15 2.75
N HIS A 27 -12.01 11.91 2.99
CA HIS A 27 -13.21 11.62 3.79
C HIS A 27 -12.91 11.18 5.23
N ASN A 28 -11.65 10.92 5.57
CA ASN A 28 -11.26 10.39 6.88
C ASN A 28 -10.02 11.10 7.41
N ARG A 29 -9.97 11.30 8.73
CA ARG A 29 -8.80 11.77 9.48
C ARG A 29 -8.41 10.73 10.52
N ASP A 30 -7.21 10.89 11.08
CA ASP A 30 -6.70 10.06 12.17
C ASP A 30 -6.71 8.55 11.85
N VAL A 31 -6.37 8.20 10.59
CA VAL A 31 -6.30 6.82 10.10
C VAL A 31 -4.85 6.35 9.93
N LYS A 32 -4.62 5.04 10.11
CA LYS A 32 -3.33 4.40 9.82
C LYS A 32 -3.47 3.52 8.57
N ILE A 33 -2.72 3.86 7.54
CA ILE A 33 -2.74 3.15 6.25
C ILE A 33 -1.45 2.35 6.11
N TYR A 34 -1.55 1.03 6.02
CA TYR A 34 -0.44 0.14 5.69
C TYR A 34 -0.45 -0.16 4.19
N ILE A 35 0.72 -0.13 3.55
CA ILE A 35 0.87 -0.44 2.13
C ILE A 35 1.83 -1.61 1.98
N LEU A 36 1.26 -2.80 1.75
CA LEU A 36 2.00 -4.03 1.47
C LEU A 36 2.47 -3.97 0.02
N ASN A 37 3.78 -4.06 -0.17
CA ASN A 37 4.40 -4.04 -1.49
C ASN A 37 5.76 -4.76 -1.48
N GLN A 38 6.28 -5.07 -2.65
CA GLN A 38 7.65 -5.61 -2.79
C GLN A 38 8.59 -4.55 -3.36
N ASP A 39 8.15 -3.76 -4.33
CA ASP A 39 9.02 -3.00 -5.24
C ASP A 39 8.70 -1.49 -5.35
N ILE A 40 7.79 -0.95 -4.54
CA ILE A 40 7.54 0.50 -4.52
C ILE A 40 8.73 1.22 -3.90
N MET A 41 9.30 2.20 -4.60
CA MET A 41 10.47 2.94 -4.11
C MET A 41 10.12 3.81 -2.88
N PRO A 42 11.01 3.92 -1.88
CA PRO A 42 10.78 4.75 -0.69
C PRO A 42 10.40 6.21 -0.99
N ASP A 43 10.96 6.79 -2.06
CA ASP A 43 10.70 8.19 -2.46
C ASP A 43 9.23 8.44 -2.83
N TRP A 44 8.55 7.43 -3.37
CA TRP A 44 7.13 7.54 -3.71
C TRP A 44 6.29 7.85 -2.46
N PHE A 45 6.66 7.31 -1.29
CA PHE A 45 5.95 7.53 -0.04
C PHE A 45 6.12 8.93 0.54
N ARG A 46 7.10 9.72 0.09
CA ARG A 46 7.43 11.03 0.68
C ARG A 46 6.25 12.01 0.63
N LYS A 47 5.61 12.15 -0.53
CA LYS A 47 4.45 13.03 -0.74
C LYS A 47 3.19 12.55 0.01
N PRO A 48 2.73 11.30 -0.13
CA PRO A 48 1.53 10.85 0.56
C PRO A 48 1.71 10.85 2.10
N ARG A 49 2.90 10.50 2.63
CA ARG A 49 3.18 10.62 4.08
C ARG A 49 3.14 12.07 4.57
N LYS A 50 3.58 13.04 3.77
CA LYS A 50 3.47 14.46 4.13
C LYS A 50 2.00 14.85 4.27
N ILE A 51 1.15 14.48 3.31
CA ILE A 51 -0.28 14.78 3.33
C ILE A 51 -0.98 14.09 4.50
N ALA A 52 -0.73 12.79 4.70
CA ALA A 52 -1.33 12.03 5.79
C ALA A 52 -1.04 12.66 7.17
N ARG A 53 0.22 13.05 7.44
CA ARG A 53 0.61 13.71 8.70
C ARG A 53 -0.13 15.01 8.96
N MET A 54 -0.40 15.80 7.91
CA MET A 54 -1.19 17.04 8.04
C MET A 54 -2.65 16.77 8.45
N LEU A 55 -3.14 15.54 8.29
CA LEU A 55 -4.49 15.10 8.58
C LEU A 55 -4.56 14.17 9.82
N GLY A 56 -3.52 14.19 10.67
CA GLY A 56 -3.42 13.30 11.83
C GLY A 56 -3.26 11.81 11.48
N SER A 57 -3.02 11.50 10.20
CA SER A 57 -2.98 10.15 9.66
C SER A 57 -1.54 9.68 9.39
N GLU A 58 -1.36 8.37 9.27
CA GLU A 58 -0.06 7.73 9.03
C GLU A 58 -0.10 6.84 7.79
N ILE A 59 1.01 6.80 7.04
CA ILE A 59 1.22 5.83 5.95
C ILE A 59 2.48 5.03 6.23
N ILE A 60 2.31 3.72 6.42
CA ILE A 60 3.35 2.75 6.75
C ILE A 60 3.68 1.93 5.52
N ASP A 61 4.97 1.91 5.15
CA ASP A 61 5.48 1.05 4.08
C ASP A 61 5.79 -0.32 4.68
N VAL A 62 5.15 -1.37 4.18
CA VAL A 62 5.37 -2.76 4.61
C VAL A 62 5.95 -3.53 3.43
N LYS A 63 7.25 -3.79 3.50
CA LYS A 63 7.97 -4.57 2.50
C LYS A 63 7.75 -6.06 2.73
N LEU A 64 7.07 -6.71 1.79
CA LEU A 64 6.96 -8.16 1.77
C LEU A 64 8.26 -8.75 1.18
N PRO A 65 8.76 -9.87 1.74
CA PRO A 65 9.90 -10.56 1.16
C PRO A 65 9.64 -10.96 -0.30
N GLU A 66 10.57 -10.64 -1.19
CA GLU A 66 10.43 -10.86 -2.62
C GLU A 66 10.43 -12.36 -2.99
N GLN A 67 11.19 -13.16 -2.24
CA GLN A 67 11.55 -14.53 -2.60
C GLN A 67 10.83 -15.62 -1.79
N THR A 68 10.08 -15.30 -0.74
CA THR A 68 9.51 -16.36 0.14
C THR A 68 8.00 -16.42 0.18
N VAL A 69 7.29 -15.38 -0.28
CA VAL A 69 5.85 -15.29 -0.05
C VAL A 69 5.02 -15.88 -1.20
N PHE A 70 5.45 -15.68 -2.45
CA PHE A 70 4.64 -15.99 -3.63
C PHE A 70 5.35 -16.88 -4.66
N GLN A 71 6.55 -17.40 -4.39
CA GLN A 71 7.36 -18.12 -5.39
C GLN A 71 6.65 -19.35 -5.98
N ASP A 72 5.91 -20.08 -5.14
CA ASP A 72 5.25 -21.33 -5.55
C ASP A 72 3.79 -21.12 -5.99
N TRP A 73 3.35 -19.87 -6.14
CA TRP A 73 1.94 -19.56 -6.36
C TRP A 73 1.67 -19.43 -7.85
N GLU A 74 0.76 -20.27 -8.37
CA GLU A 74 0.26 -20.11 -9.71
C GLU A 74 -0.46 -18.77 -9.87
N LYS A 75 -0.13 -18.07 -10.94
CA LYS A 75 -0.78 -16.82 -11.33
C LYS A 75 -0.98 -16.77 -12.82
N GLN A 76 -2.04 -16.08 -13.22
CA GLN A 76 -2.22 -15.70 -14.62
C GLN A 76 -1.31 -14.52 -14.94
N ASP A 77 -0.85 -14.40 -16.18
CA ASP A 77 0.15 -13.39 -16.60
C ASP A 77 -0.27 -11.94 -16.28
N HIS A 78 -1.58 -11.68 -16.31
CA HIS A 78 -2.14 -10.35 -16.03
C HIS A 78 -2.39 -10.08 -14.54
N ILE A 79 -2.13 -11.06 -13.66
CA ILE A 79 -2.30 -10.93 -12.22
C ILE A 79 -0.93 -10.70 -11.58
N SER A 80 -0.77 -9.56 -10.92
CA SER A 80 0.42 -9.32 -10.11
C SER A 80 0.40 -10.18 -8.85
N SER A 81 1.57 -10.72 -8.47
CA SER A 81 1.75 -11.52 -7.26
C SER A 81 1.34 -10.76 -6.00
N ILE A 82 1.45 -9.43 -6.00
CA ILE A 82 1.04 -8.60 -4.86
C ILE A 82 -0.47 -8.69 -4.55
N THR A 83 -1.29 -9.14 -5.51
CA THR A 83 -2.72 -9.39 -5.29
C THR A 83 -2.96 -10.35 -4.12
N TYR A 84 -2.05 -11.30 -3.93
CA TYR A 84 -2.09 -12.33 -2.90
C TYR A 84 -1.59 -11.86 -1.54
N ALA A 85 -1.02 -10.65 -1.43
CA ALA A 85 -0.58 -10.06 -0.16
C ALA A 85 -1.69 -9.94 0.88
N ARG A 86 -2.96 -9.92 0.45
CA ARG A 86 -4.14 -9.87 1.32
C ARG A 86 -4.30 -11.07 2.28
N TYR A 87 -3.56 -12.16 2.04
CA TYR A 87 -3.60 -13.34 2.89
C TYR A 87 -2.66 -13.25 4.11
N PHE A 88 -1.87 -12.18 4.21
CA PHE A 88 -0.97 -11.84 5.32
C PHE A 88 -1.49 -10.60 6.05
#